data_AF-A0A699Z584-F1
#
_entry.id   AF-A0A699Z584-F1
#
_cell.length_a   1.000
_cell.length_b   1.000
_cell.length_c   1.000
_cell.angle_alpha   90.00
_cell.angle_beta   90.00
_cell.angle_gamma   90.00
#
_symmetry.space_group_name_H-M   'P 1'
#
loop_
_entity.id
_entity.type
_entity.pdbx_description
1 polymer ?
#
loop_
_entity_poly.entity_id
_entity_poly.type
_entity_poly.pdbx_seq_one_letter_code
_entity_poly.pdbx_strand_id
1 'polypeptide(L)'
;MWGQLALTVLQQSHLCPLPLVQQPVYWQFDHALHLYPVPAALLLADSSPQAQHSHGGCMVFNPGSFSEGCFAAYVPVQQLVEMSALPRDGDAGDTQPDTDAGDQPDVSRDQELGGQRAALD
;
A
#
# COMPACT_ATOMS: atom_id res chain seq x y z
N MET A 1 -7.25 7.15 10.96
CA MET A 1 -8.24 8.22 10.68
C MET A 1 -8.77 8.16 9.24
N TRP A 2 -7.94 7.85 8.23
CA TRP A 2 -8.37 7.80 6.82
C TRP A 2 -9.51 6.81 6.52
N GLY A 3 -9.54 5.64 7.16
CA GLY A 3 -10.65 4.68 6.98
C GLY A 3 -12.04 5.23 7.37
N GLN A 4 -12.11 6.15 8.35
CA GLN A 4 -13.36 6.80 8.74
C GLN A 4 -13.84 7.80 7.68
N LEU A 5 -12.91 8.48 7.00
CA LEU A 5 -13.21 9.33 5.85
C LEU A 5 -13.81 8.52 4.71
N ALA A 6 -13.12 7.44 4.30
CA ALA A 6 -13.58 6.55 3.25
C ALA A 6 -14.97 5.97 3.56
N LEU A 7 -15.20 5.54 4.80
CA LEU A 7 -16.50 5.05 5.25
C LEU A 7 -17.58 6.13 5.15
N THR A 8 -17.30 7.35 5.59
CA THR A 8 -18.27 8.46 5.55
C THR A 8 -18.67 8.78 4.11
N VAL A 9 -17.70 8.89 3.20
CA VAL A 9 -17.96 9.19 1.77
C VAL A 9 -18.82 8.10 1.13
N LEU A 10 -18.51 6.82 1.39
CA LEU A 10 -19.29 5.71 0.86
C LEU A 10 -20.72 5.65 1.45
N GLN A 11 -20.85 5.82 2.77
CA GLN A 11 -22.15 5.77 3.44
C GLN A 11 -23.06 6.94 3.06
N GLN A 12 -22.50 8.13 2.87
CA GLN A 12 -23.26 9.31 2.41
C GLN A 12 -23.56 9.24 0.91
N SER A 13 -22.89 8.36 0.15
CA SER A 13 -23.05 8.22 -1.31
C SER A 13 -22.92 9.55 -2.07
N HIS A 14 -22.11 10.47 -1.54
CA HIS A 14 -21.88 11.80 -2.09
C HIS A 14 -20.44 12.25 -1.78
N LEU A 15 -19.74 12.81 -2.76
CA LEU A 15 -18.35 13.27 -2.60
C LEU A 15 -18.21 14.51 -1.71
N CYS A 16 -19.28 15.29 -1.57
CA CYS A 16 -19.32 16.52 -0.78
C CYS A 16 -20.44 16.46 0.27
N PRO A 17 -20.35 15.63 1.32
CA PRO A 17 -21.39 15.55 2.35
C PRO A 17 -21.22 16.67 3.40
N LEU A 18 -20.93 17.89 2.96
CA LEU A 18 -20.65 19.05 3.80
C LEU A 18 -21.60 20.21 3.45
N PRO A 19 -21.88 21.12 4.40
CA PRO A 19 -22.71 22.30 4.13
C PRO A 19 -22.11 23.18 3.02
N LEU A 20 -22.97 23.77 2.19
CA LEU A 20 -22.58 24.64 1.07
C LEU A 20 -21.70 25.83 1.48
N VAL A 21 -21.79 26.28 2.73
CA VAL A 21 -20.96 27.36 3.27
C VAL A 21 -19.48 26.95 3.36
N GLN A 22 -19.21 25.67 3.62
CA GLN A 22 -17.85 25.13 3.74
C GLN A 22 -17.34 24.58 2.41
N GLN A 23 -18.22 23.91 1.66
CA GLN A 23 -17.90 23.33 0.36
C GLN A 23 -18.99 23.72 -0.66
N PRO A 24 -18.81 24.85 -1.36
CA PRO A 24 -19.76 25.29 -2.37
C PRO A 24 -19.83 24.31 -3.53
N VAL A 25 -21.04 23.84 -3.84
CA VAL A 25 -21.33 22.99 -5.01
C VAL A 25 -22.18 23.78 -5.99
N TYR A 26 -21.87 23.68 -7.27
CA TYR A 26 -22.71 24.24 -8.31
C TYR A 26 -23.96 23.37 -8.48
N TRP A 27 -25.13 23.90 -8.13
CA TRP A 27 -26.36 23.11 -7.99
C TRP A 27 -26.77 22.36 -9.28
N GLN A 28 -26.46 22.90 -10.45
CA GLN A 28 -26.81 22.22 -11.71
C GLN A 28 -25.97 20.95 -11.94
N PHE A 29 -24.80 20.83 -11.30
CA PHE A 29 -23.88 19.69 -11.41
C PHE A 29 -23.78 18.86 -10.12
N ASP A 30 -24.69 19.05 -9.17
CA ASP A 30 -24.73 18.28 -7.91
C ASP A 30 -24.84 16.77 -8.18
N HIS A 31 -25.60 16.39 -9.21
CA HIS A 31 -25.75 15.00 -9.64
C HIS A 31 -24.43 14.30 -10.01
N ALA A 32 -23.41 15.03 -10.43
CA ALA A 32 -22.11 14.46 -10.80
C ALA A 32 -21.27 14.04 -9.57
N LEU A 33 -21.63 14.52 -8.39
CA LEU A 33 -20.94 14.20 -7.13
C LEU A 33 -21.57 13.02 -6.38
N HIS A 34 -22.70 12.48 -6.88
CA HIS A 34 -23.33 11.28 -6.32
C HIS A 34 -22.53 10.02 -6.66
N LEU A 35 -22.38 9.16 -5.66
CA LEU A 35 -21.74 7.85 -5.76
C LEU A 35 -22.77 6.72 -5.73
N TYR A 36 -24.03 7.00 -6.12
CA TYR A 36 -25.08 6.01 -6.22
C TYR A 36 -25.42 5.75 -7.70
N PRO A 37 -25.34 4.50 -8.18
CA PRO A 37 -24.99 3.27 -7.45
C PRO A 37 -23.50 3.23 -7.05
N VAL A 38 -23.19 2.48 -5.98
CA VAL A 38 -21.84 2.38 -5.40
C VAL A 38 -20.83 1.95 -6.48
N PRO A 39 -19.73 2.69 -6.68
CA PRO A 39 -18.73 2.35 -7.69
C PRO A 39 -17.90 1.12 -7.28
N ALA A 40 -17.26 0.46 -8.24
CA ALA A 40 -16.36 -0.66 -7.99
C ALA A 40 -15.04 -0.22 -7.32
N ALA A 41 -14.56 0.97 -7.66
CA ALA A 41 -13.39 1.58 -7.06
C ALA A 41 -13.54 3.10 -6.98
N LEU A 42 -12.99 3.71 -5.93
CA LEU A 42 -13.03 5.14 -5.65
C LEU A 42 -11.62 5.65 -5.33
N LEU A 43 -11.11 6.56 -6.16
CA LEU A 43 -9.83 7.21 -5.95
C LEU A 43 -10.03 8.51 -5.18
N LEU A 44 -9.59 8.56 -3.92
CA LEU A 44 -9.57 9.78 -3.11
C LEU A 44 -8.13 10.29 -3.06
N ALA A 45 -7.76 11.11 -4.05
CA ALA A 45 -6.43 11.71 -4.14
C ALA A 45 -6.36 12.99 -3.30
N ASP A 46 -5.78 12.89 -2.11
CA ASP A 46 -5.46 14.02 -1.26
C ASP A 46 -3.94 14.07 -0.95
N SER A 47 -3.50 15.05 -0.15
CA SER A 47 -2.11 15.15 0.28
C SER A 47 -1.76 14.26 1.49
N SER A 48 -2.65 13.36 1.90
CA SER A 48 -2.41 12.43 2.99
C SER A 48 -1.49 11.29 2.55
N PRO A 49 -0.91 10.52 3.48
CA PRO A 49 -0.16 9.32 3.16
C PRO A 49 -0.98 8.30 2.37
N GLN A 50 -0.28 7.44 1.63
CA GLN A 50 -0.89 6.31 0.90
C GLN A 50 -1.77 5.48 1.81
N ALA A 51 -2.99 5.22 1.36
CA ALA A 51 -3.95 4.45 2.13
C ALA A 51 -4.93 3.72 1.20
N GLN A 52 -5.41 2.57 1.66
CA GLN A 52 -6.43 1.79 0.97
C GLN A 52 -7.45 1.26 1.97
N HIS A 53 -8.70 1.16 1.55
CA HIS A 53 -9.82 0.69 2.37
C HIS A 53 -10.87 0.06 1.46
N SER A 54 -11.41 -1.07 1.89
CA SER A 54 -12.49 -1.75 1.19
C SER A 54 -13.73 -1.74 2.06
N HIS A 55 -14.86 -1.28 1.50
CA HIS A 55 -16.14 -1.28 2.20
C HIS A 55 -17.29 -1.47 1.19
N GLY A 56 -18.21 -2.37 1.51
CA GLY A 56 -19.42 -2.58 0.70
C GLY A 56 -19.18 -2.99 -0.75
N GLY A 57 -18.04 -3.63 -1.06
CA GLY A 57 -17.67 -4.01 -2.43
C GLY A 57 -17.02 -2.90 -3.25
N CYS A 58 -16.81 -1.71 -2.67
CA CYS A 58 -16.04 -0.64 -3.28
C CYS A 58 -14.62 -0.60 -2.70
N MET A 59 -13.63 -0.55 -3.58
CA MET A 59 -12.24 -0.33 -3.21
C MET A 59 -11.91 1.16 -3.23
N VAL A 60 -11.69 1.75 -2.06
CA VAL A 60 -11.28 3.14 -1.90
C VAL A 60 -9.78 3.20 -1.69
N PHE A 61 -9.08 4.09 -2.39
CA PHE A 61 -7.65 4.26 -2.17
C PHE A 61 -7.17 5.68 -2.45
N ASN A 62 -6.07 6.02 -1.82
CA ASN A 62 -5.35 7.26 -1.97
C ASN A 62 -3.91 6.95 -2.43
N PRO A 63 -3.49 7.45 -3.60
CA PRO A 63 -2.14 7.22 -4.13
C PRO A 63 -1.06 7.98 -3.37
N GLY A 64 -1.44 8.93 -2.50
CA GLY A 64 -0.53 9.84 -1.83
C GLY A 64 -0.01 10.94 -2.76
N SER A 65 0.84 11.81 -2.22
CA SER A 65 1.41 12.92 -3.00
C SER A 65 2.46 12.42 -3.98
N PHE A 66 2.30 12.80 -5.26
CA PHE A 66 3.29 12.51 -6.29
C PHE A 66 4.63 13.22 -6.06
N SER A 67 4.62 14.36 -5.34
CA SER A 67 5.87 15.04 -4.94
C SER A 67 6.79 14.14 -4.11
N GLU A 68 6.18 13.20 -3.39
CA GLU A 68 6.91 12.25 -2.56
C GLU A 68 7.35 10.99 -3.33
N GLY A 69 7.10 10.93 -4.64
CA GLY A 69 7.34 9.76 -5.48
C GLY A 69 6.28 8.66 -5.32
N CYS A 70 5.21 8.91 -4.57
CA CYS A 70 4.14 7.94 -4.30
C CYS A 70 3.13 7.89 -5.45
N PHE A 71 2.76 6.67 -5.87
CA PHE A 71 1.72 6.41 -6.86
C PHE A 71 1.00 5.07 -6.61
N ALA A 72 -0.11 4.85 -7.32
CA ALA A 72 -0.92 3.64 -7.20
C ALA A 72 -1.20 3.04 -8.57
N ALA A 73 -1.11 1.72 -8.70
CA ALA A 73 -1.60 0.98 -9.86
C ALA A 73 -2.89 0.23 -9.48
N TYR A 74 -3.97 0.45 -10.25
CA TYR A 74 -5.22 -0.29 -10.08
C TYR A 74 -5.34 -1.35 -11.19
N VAL A 75 -5.54 -2.60 -10.80
CA VAL A 75 -5.76 -3.75 -11.68
C VAL A 75 -7.27 -4.06 -11.69
N PRO A 76 -8.04 -3.63 -12.72
CA PRO A 76 -9.51 -3.67 -12.67
C PRO A 76 -10.07 -5.09 -12.61
N VAL A 77 -9.43 -6.04 -13.28
CA VAL A 77 -9.89 -7.44 -13.34
C VAL A 77 -9.78 -8.13 -11.99
N GLN A 78 -8.71 -7.82 -11.24
CA GLN A 78 -8.47 -8.38 -9.91
C GLN A 78 -9.11 -7.54 -8.81
N GLN A 79 -9.62 -6.35 -9.16
CA GLN A 79 -9.99 -5.30 -8.22
C GLN A 79 -8.89 -5.11 -7.17
N LEU A 80 -7.64 -5.07 -7.62
CA LEU A 80 -6.47 -4.98 -6.74
C LEU A 80 -5.82 -3.61 -6.92
N VAL A 81 -5.35 -3.04 -5.81
CA VAL A 81 -4.64 -1.78 -5.77
C VAL A 81 -3.24 -2.02 -5.24
N GLU A 82 -2.23 -1.68 -6.04
CA GLU A 82 -0.82 -1.80 -5.71
C GLU A 82 -0.25 -0.41 -5.40
N MET A 83 0.12 -0.17 -4.15
CA MET A 83 0.81 1.06 -3.75
C MET A 83 2.28 0.96 -4.12
N SER A 84 2.84 2.02 -4.69
CA SER A 84 4.23 2.09 -5.10
C SER A 84 4.83 3.45 -4.76
N ALA A 85 6.14 3.47 -4.56
CA ALA A 85 6.91 4.69 -4.34
C ALA A 85 8.22 4.61 -5.13
N LEU A 86 8.62 5.71 -5.76
CA LEU A 86 9.89 5.80 -6.45
C LEU A 86 11.04 5.95 -5.45
N PRO A 87 12.16 5.24 -5.64
CA PRO A 87 13.40 5.52 -4.93
C PRO A 87 13.81 6.97 -5.21
N ARG A 88 14.12 7.74 -4.15
CA ARG A 88 14.63 9.10 -4.32
C ARG A 88 16.11 9.05 -4.60
N ASP A 89 16.60 9.96 -5.43
CA ASP A 89 18.01 10.09 -5.84
C ASP A 89 18.99 10.39 -4.67
N GLY A 90 18.52 10.36 -3.41
CA GLY A 90 19.32 10.53 -2.19
C GLY A 90 19.31 9.34 -1.22
N ASP A 91 18.52 8.28 -1.47
CA ASP A 91 18.46 7.06 -0.64
C ASP A 91 19.24 5.87 -1.25
N ALA A 92 20.00 6.11 -2.31
CA ALA A 92 20.94 5.13 -2.88
C ALA A 92 22.23 5.00 -2.04
N GLY A 93 22.09 4.93 -0.72
CA GLY A 93 23.17 4.81 0.25
C GLY A 93 22.74 3.90 1.40
N ASP A 94 22.45 2.64 1.07
CA ASP A 94 22.63 1.44 1.91
C ASP A 94 21.93 0.23 1.26
N THR A 95 22.21 -0.03 -0.03
CA THR A 95 22.10 -1.41 -0.52
C THR A 95 23.43 -2.07 -0.18
N GLN A 96 23.44 -2.78 0.94
CA GLN A 96 24.54 -3.68 1.28
C GLN A 96 24.77 -4.61 0.08
N PRO A 97 25.98 -4.62 -0.53
CA PRO A 97 26.23 -5.47 -1.68
C PRO A 97 26.12 -6.92 -1.23
N ASP A 98 25.42 -7.70 -2.05
CA ASP A 98 25.32 -9.15 -1.96
C ASP A 98 26.71 -9.75 -1.72
N THR A 99 26.88 -10.39 -0.55
CA THR A 99 28.06 -11.20 -0.28
C THR A 99 28.02 -12.39 -1.23
N ASP A 100 28.91 -12.31 -2.22
CA ASP A 100 29.27 -13.27 -3.24
C ASP A 100 29.19 -14.73 -2.78
N ALA A 101 28.34 -15.51 -3.47
CA ALA A 101 28.39 -16.96 -3.45
C ALA A 101 29.52 -17.42 -4.38
N GLY A 102 30.71 -17.60 -3.84
CA GLY A 102 31.88 -18.13 -4.55
C GLY A 102 32.62 -19.20 -3.75
N ASP A 103 32.38 -20.45 -4.12
CA ASP A 103 33.36 -21.54 -4.23
C ASP A 103 34.12 -22.03 -2.96
N GLN A 104 33.82 -23.25 -2.51
CA GLN A 104 34.73 -24.04 -1.67
C GLN A 104 35.96 -24.44 -2.50
N PRO A 105 37.14 -24.58 -1.87
CA PRO A 105 37.64 -25.94 -1.74
C PRO A 105 38.28 -26.29 -0.39
N ASP A 106 38.18 -27.60 -0.14
CA ASP A 106 38.75 -28.49 0.87
C ASP A 106 40.22 -28.23 1.26
N VAL A 107 40.55 -28.33 2.57
CA VAL A 107 41.71 -29.08 3.11
C VAL A 107 41.64 -29.13 4.65
N SER A 108 41.53 -30.36 5.13
CA SER A 108 41.83 -30.93 6.45
C SER A 108 42.58 -30.07 7.48
N ARG A 109 42.05 -30.06 8.70
CA ARG A 109 42.87 -30.17 9.91
C ARG A 109 42.09 -30.82 11.05
N ASP A 110 42.60 -32.00 11.40
CA ASP A 110 42.35 -32.75 12.62
C ASP A 110 42.30 -31.86 13.87
N GLN A 111 41.51 -32.28 14.87
CA GLN A 111 41.87 -32.47 16.29
C GLN A 111 40.57 -32.47 17.13
N GLU A 112 39.98 -33.63 17.44
CA GLU A 112 40.18 -34.44 18.65
C GLU A 112 38.95 -34.43 19.58
N LEU A 113 38.44 -35.65 19.82
CA LEU A 113 38.08 -36.22 21.11
C LEU A 113 37.07 -35.49 22.01
N GLY A 114 35.86 -36.05 22.08
CA GLY A 114 34.94 -35.86 23.19
C GLY A 114 33.80 -36.87 23.09
N GLY A 115 33.91 -37.99 23.80
CA GLY A 115 33.05 -39.15 23.65
C GLY A 115 31.62 -38.97 24.11
N GLN A 116 30.72 -39.79 23.57
CA GLN A 116 29.92 -40.76 24.34
C GLN A 116 28.96 -41.50 23.38
N ARG A 117 29.31 -42.76 23.09
CA ARG A 117 28.39 -43.77 22.56
C ARG A 117 28.18 -44.82 23.65
N ALA A 118 26.92 -45.08 24.00
CA ALA A 118 26.34 -46.38 24.37
C ALA A 118 24.84 -46.13 24.62
N ALA A 119 23.95 -46.55 23.71
CA ALA A 119 23.20 -47.82 23.75
C ALA A 119 22.05 -47.76 24.78
N LEU A 120 20.78 -47.66 24.34
CA LEU A 120 19.86 -48.80 24.16
C LEU A 120 19.74 -49.67 25.42
N ASP A 121 18.77 -49.35 26.26
CA ASP A 121 17.65 -50.20 26.66
C ASP A 121 16.46 -49.28 26.98
#